data_AF-A0A6P2RH27-F1
#
_entry.id   AF-A0A6P2RH27-F1
#
_cell.length_a   1.000
_cell.length_b   1.000
_cell.length_c   1.000
_cell.angle_alpha   90.00
_cell.angle_beta   90.00
_cell.angle_gamma   90.00
#
_symmetry.space_group_name_H-M   'P 1'
#
loop_
_entity.id
_entity.type
_entity.pdbx_description
1 polymer ?
#
loop_
_entity_poly.entity_id
_entity_poly.type
_entity_poly.pdbx_seq_one_letter_code
_entity_poly.pdbx_strand_id
1 'polypeptide(L)'
;MTSHDPTSRQIVVFILYPVLCLPASMTVAGYVATLMTRNMSSFEGGAGYAALWWGILLTGGFFALSMLVFALLRKRTAILAAVTVAFAGLSIPAFKVMYELLT
;
A
#
# COMPACT_ATOMS: atom_id res chain seq x y z
N MET A 1 -22.33 -26.73 -14.62
CA MET A 1 -21.46 -25.94 -13.71
C MET A 1 -20.06 -25.92 -14.30
N THR A 2 -19.70 -24.90 -15.06
CA THR A 2 -18.32 -24.70 -15.52
C THR A 2 -17.59 -23.91 -14.43
N SER A 3 -16.87 -24.62 -13.56
CA SER A 3 -15.83 -24.01 -12.75
C SER A 3 -14.80 -23.44 -13.71
N HIS A 4 -14.84 -22.14 -13.94
CA HIS A 4 -13.85 -21.46 -14.75
C HIS A 4 -12.60 -21.34 -13.88
N ASP A 5 -11.67 -22.28 -14.04
CA ASP A 5 -10.39 -22.21 -13.33
C ASP A 5 -9.75 -20.84 -13.58
N PRO A 6 -9.20 -20.21 -12.54
CA PRO A 6 -8.58 -18.91 -12.69
C PRO A 6 -7.46 -19.01 -13.73
N THR A 7 -7.54 -18.18 -14.77
CA THR A 7 -6.49 -18.15 -15.80
C THR A 7 -5.16 -17.79 -15.14
N SER A 8 -4.03 -18.32 -15.62
CA SER A 8 -2.71 -18.08 -14.99
C SER A 8 -2.40 -16.59 -14.75
N ARG A 9 -2.91 -15.71 -15.63
CA ARG A 9 -2.83 -14.24 -15.45
C ARG A 9 -3.57 -13.74 -14.20
N GLN A 10 -4.74 -14.30 -13.89
CA GLN A 10 -5.50 -13.94 -12.70
C GLN A 10 -4.80 -14.37 -11.42
N ILE A 11 -4.18 -15.56 -11.41
CA ILE A 11 -3.39 -16.05 -10.28
C ILE A 11 -2.22 -15.10 -10.00
N VAL A 12 -1.50 -14.68 -11.04
CA VAL A 12 -0.39 -13.72 -10.93
C VAL A 12 -0.85 -12.39 -10.33
N VAL A 13 -1.98 -11.84 -10.79
CA VAL A 13 -2.55 -10.60 -10.22
C VAL A 13 -2.99 -10.79 -8.77
N PHE A 14 -3.58 -11.94 -8.44
CA PHE A 14 -4.00 -12.25 -7.07
C PHE A 14 -2.83 -12.37 -6.08
N ILE A 15 -1.65 -12.79 -6.54
CA ILE A 15 -0.44 -12.85 -5.71
C ILE A 15 0.27 -11.49 -5.67
N LEU A 16 0.39 -10.79 -6.80
CA LEU A 16 1.09 -9.50 -6.87
C LEU A 16 0.35 -8.41 -6.08
N TYR A 17 -0.98 -8.41 -6.12
CA TYR A 17 -1.79 -7.41 -5.43
C TYR A 17 -1.46 -7.29 -3.93
N PRO A 18 -1.54 -8.36 -3.11
CA PRO A 18 -1.23 -8.28 -1.68
C PRO A 18 0.25 -8.00 -1.40
N VAL A 19 1.17 -8.50 -2.24
CA VAL A 19 2.62 -8.26 -2.10
C VAL A 19 2.95 -6.78 -2.31
N LEU A 20 2.35 -6.13 -3.32
CA LEU A 20 2.56 -4.72 -3.62
C LEU A 20 1.72 -3.78 -2.74
N CYS A 21 0.64 -4.28 -2.16
CA CYS A 21 -0.25 -3.49 -1.31
C CYS A 21 0.47 -2.87 -0.10
N LEU A 22 1.38 -3.62 0.52
CA LEU A 22 2.07 -3.20 1.74
C LEU A 22 3.09 -2.06 1.48
N PRO A 23 4.04 -2.19 0.52
CA PRO A 23 4.94 -1.08 0.15
C PRO A 23 4.21 0.12 -0.47
N ALA A 24 3.12 -0.09 -1.21
CA ALA A 24 2.28 1.00 -1.69
C ALA A 24 1.61 1.77 -0.52
N SER A 25 1.06 1.05 0.47
CA SER A 25 0.43 1.66 1.65
C SER A 25 1.44 2.44 2.49
N MET A 26 2.67 1.94 2.63
CA MET A 26 3.77 2.65 3.29
C MET A 26 4.10 3.96 2.58
N THR A 27 4.15 3.96 1.25
CA THR A 27 4.46 5.17 0.47
C THR A 27 3.37 6.23 0.61
N VAL A 28 2.10 5.83 0.54
CA VAL A 28 0.96 6.75 0.74
C VAL A 28 0.97 7.29 2.17
N ALA A 29 1.13 6.44 3.18
CA ALA A 29 1.21 6.87 4.57
C ALA A 29 2.41 7.78 4.83
N GLY A 30 3.56 7.51 4.19
CA GLY A 30 4.74 8.38 4.25
C GLY A 30 4.50 9.74 3.61
N TYR A 31 3.78 9.81 2.49
CA TYR A 31 3.38 11.07 1.88
C TYR A 31 2.42 11.87 2.77
N VAL A 32 1.46 11.19 3.40
CA VAL A 32 0.55 11.81 4.38
C VAL A 32 1.34 12.29 5.61
N ALA A 33 2.26 11.49 6.13
CA ALA A 33 3.10 11.84 7.26
C ALA A 33 3.97 13.08 6.96
N THR A 34 4.59 13.14 5.78
CA THR A 34 5.36 14.33 5.34
C THR A 34 4.50 15.57 5.18
N LEU A 35 3.23 15.42 4.76
CA LEU A 35 2.28 16.53 4.75
C LEU A 35 1.96 17.02 6.17
N MET A 36 1.78 16.11 7.12
CA MET A 36 1.50 16.44 8.53
C MET A 36 2.71 17.08 9.22
N THR A 37 3.94 16.69 8.87
CA THR A 37 5.18 17.19 9.48
C THR A 37 5.66 18.53 8.91
N ARG A 38 5.02 19.07 7.86
CA ARG A 38 5.38 20.38 7.29
C ARG A 38 5.30 21.53 8.29
N ASN A 39 4.47 21.42 9.34
CA ASN A 39 4.48 22.33 10.49
C ASN A 39 5.37 21.74 11.61
N MET A 40 6.68 21.88 11.45
CA MET A 40 7.69 21.29 12.35
C MET A 40 7.65 21.81 13.79
N SER A 41 7.04 22.99 14.06
CA SER A 41 6.94 23.54 15.43
C SER A 41 6.07 22.70 16.36
N SER A 42 5.24 21.81 15.83
CA SER A 42 4.33 20.95 16.62
C SER A 42 4.90 19.55 16.88
N PHE A 43 6.15 19.26 16.51
CA PHE A 43 6.72 17.89 16.52
C PHE A 43 7.75 17.63 17.62
N GLU A 44 7.92 18.54 18.58
CA GLU A 44 8.78 18.29 19.75
C GLU A 44 8.10 17.34 20.75
N GLY A 45 8.88 16.36 21.25
CA GLY A 45 8.44 15.46 22.33
C GLY A 45 7.28 14.53 21.96
N GLY A 46 6.27 14.44 22.83
CA GLY A 46 5.17 13.47 22.70
C GLY A 46 4.32 13.60 21.43
N ALA A 47 4.28 14.80 20.83
CA ALA A 47 3.57 15.03 19.58
C ALA A 47 4.24 14.33 18.37
N GLY A 48 5.58 14.22 18.38
CA GLY A 48 6.31 13.44 17.39
C GLY A 48 6.01 11.94 17.47
N TYR A 49 5.92 11.38 18.67
CA TYR A 49 5.52 9.98 18.88
C TYR A 49 4.08 9.72 18.44
N ALA A 50 3.16 10.65 18.71
CA ALA A 50 1.77 10.55 18.25
C ALA A 50 1.68 10.52 16.72
N ALA A 51 2.49 11.31 16.02
CA ALA A 51 2.52 11.33 14.56
C ALA A 51 3.10 10.04 13.94
N LEU A 52 4.12 9.43 14.56
CA LEU A 52 4.59 8.11 14.17
C LEU A 52 3.49 7.05 14.32
N TRP A 53 2.73 7.12 15.42
CA TRP A 53 1.59 6.25 15.67
C TRP A 53 0.48 6.42 14.64
N TRP A 54 0.18 7.67 14.26
CA TRP A 54 -0.72 7.95 13.14
C TRP A 54 -0.22 7.37 11.82
N GLY A 55 1.08 7.46 11.52
CA GLY A 55 1.66 6.85 10.31
C GLY A 55 1.47 5.33 10.25
N ILE A 56 1.62 4.64 11.38
CA ILE A 56 1.40 3.18 11.48
C ILE A 56 -0.08 2.84 11.28
N LEU A 57 -0.98 3.58 11.94
CA LEU A 57 -2.42 3.39 11.78
C LEU A 57 -2.90 3.69 10.35
N LEU A 58 -2.36 4.73 9.71
CA LEU A 58 -2.62 5.07 8.31
C LEU A 58 -2.17 3.94 7.38
N THR A 59 -0.95 3.42 7.57
CA THR A 59 -0.43 2.30 6.78
C THR A 59 -1.33 1.07 6.92
N GLY A 60 -1.72 0.72 8.15
CA GLY A 60 -2.63 -0.39 8.41
C GLY A 60 -4.03 -0.16 7.82
N GLY A 61 -4.56 1.06 7.92
CA GLY A 61 -5.84 1.45 7.36
C GLY A 61 -5.87 1.35 5.82
N PHE A 62 -4.86 1.89 5.14
CA PHE A 62 -4.72 1.77 3.69
C PHE A 62 -4.56 0.32 3.24
N PHE A 63 -3.83 -0.49 4.00
CA PHE A 63 -3.68 -1.91 3.72
C PHE A 63 -5.02 -2.67 3.85
N ALA A 64 -5.76 -2.46 4.94
CA ALA A 64 -7.07 -3.08 5.14
C ALA A 64 -8.08 -2.64 4.08
N LEU A 65 -8.08 -1.35 3.72
CA LEU A 65 -8.95 -0.81 2.67
C LEU A 65 -8.62 -1.44 1.31
N SER A 66 -7.33 -1.62 1.01
CA SER A 66 -6.89 -2.27 -0.23
C SER A 66 -7.29 -3.75 -0.26
N MET A 67 -7.22 -4.47 0.86
CA MET A 67 -7.74 -5.85 0.95
C MET A 67 -9.26 -5.92 0.77
N LEU A 68 -9.99 -4.92 1.27
CA LEU A 68 -11.44 -4.83 1.04
C LEU A 68 -11.76 -4.58 -0.44
N VAL A 69 -11.02 -3.69 -1.10
CA VAL A 69 -11.09 -3.46 -2.56
C VAL A 69 -10.79 -4.75 -3.31
N PHE A 70 -9.78 -5.50 -2.91
CA PHE A 70 -9.46 -6.80 -3.49
C PHE A 70 -10.62 -7.80 -3.37
N ALA A 71 -11.20 -7.95 -2.18
CA ALA A 71 -12.32 -8.85 -1.94
C ALA A 71 -13.55 -8.47 -2.77
N LEU A 72 -13.81 -7.18 -2.93
CA LEU A 72 -14.94 -6.65 -3.67
C LEU A 72 -14.75 -6.75 -5.20
N LEU A 73 -13.52 -6.54 -5.68
CA LEU A 73 -13.18 -6.56 -7.11
C LEU A 73 -12.62 -7.90 -7.59
N ARG A 74 -12.63 -8.95 -6.78
CA ARG A 74 -12.15 -10.30 -7.16
C ARG A 74 -12.76 -10.85 -8.45
N LYS A 75 -13.98 -10.41 -8.81
CA LYS A 75 -14.69 -10.80 -10.04
C LYS A 75 -14.37 -9.89 -11.24
N ARG A 76 -13.72 -8.74 -11.03
CA ARG A 76 -13.38 -7.74 -12.05
C ARG A 76 -11.86 -7.62 -12.21
N THR A 77 -11.26 -8.65 -12.81
CA THR A 77 -9.79 -8.77 -12.91
C THR A 77 -9.11 -7.68 -13.72
N ALA A 78 -9.80 -7.06 -14.69
CA ALA A 78 -9.26 -5.91 -15.42
C ALA A 78 -8.99 -4.70 -14.52
N ILE A 79 -9.92 -4.40 -13.61
CA ILE A 79 -9.76 -3.29 -12.67
C ILE A 79 -8.70 -3.65 -11.64
N LEU A 80 -8.69 -4.90 -11.17
CA LEU A 80 -7.68 -5.39 -10.23
C LEU A 80 -6.27 -5.28 -10.81
N ALA A 81 -6.09 -5.60 -12.10
CA ALA A 81 -4.83 -5.43 -12.81
C ALA A 81 -4.41 -3.95 -12.88
N ALA A 82 -5.32 -3.04 -13.22
CA ALA A 82 -5.03 -1.60 -13.23
C ALA A 82 -4.60 -1.08 -11.84
N VAL A 83 -5.29 -1.51 -10.78
CA VAL A 83 -4.93 -1.15 -9.40
C VAL A 83 -3.57 -1.75 -9.01
N THR A 84 -3.27 -2.98 -9.44
CA THR A 84 -1.97 -3.62 -9.20
C THR A 84 -0.83 -2.84 -9.86
N VAL A 85 -1.04 -2.31 -11.06
CA VAL A 85 -0.08 -1.43 -11.74
C VAL A 85 0.11 -0.12 -10.97
N ALA A 86 -0.97 0.48 -10.47
CA ALA A 86 -0.87 1.66 -9.62
C ALA A 86 -0.10 1.38 -8.32
N PHE A 87 -0.33 0.23 -7.68
CA PHE A 87 0.42 -0.21 -6.50
C PHE A 87 1.90 -0.46 -6.82
N ALA A 88 2.21 -1.04 -7.98
CA ALA A 88 3.59 -1.21 -8.42
C ALA A 88 4.31 0.14 -8.50
N GLY A 89 3.68 1.14 -9.12
CA GLY A 89 4.23 2.50 -9.19
C GLY A 89 4.42 3.14 -7.81
N LEU A 90 3.42 3.04 -6.94
CA LEU A 90 3.49 3.53 -5.56
C LEU A 90 4.50 2.77 -4.70
N SER A 91 4.90 1.56 -5.07
CA SER A 91 5.87 0.77 -4.30
C SER A 91 7.33 1.14 -4.61
N ILE A 92 7.60 1.80 -5.75
CA ILE A 92 8.96 2.15 -6.19
C ILE A 92 9.74 2.93 -5.11
N PRO A 93 9.18 3.97 -4.45
CA PRO A 93 9.91 4.72 -3.43
C PRO A 93 10.21 3.85 -2.20
N ALA A 94 9.27 3.02 -1.75
CA ALA A 94 9.48 2.12 -0.63
C ALA A 94 10.58 1.10 -0.92
N PHE A 95 10.61 0.51 -2.11
CA PHE A 95 11.68 -0.41 -2.53
C PHE A 95 13.04 0.29 -2.62
N LYS A 96 13.08 1.53 -3.11
CA LYS A 96 14.32 2.31 -3.18
C LYS A 96 14.89 2.56 -1.78
N VAL A 97 14.05 2.99 -0.83
CA VAL A 97 14.47 3.18 0.57
C VAL A 97 14.95 1.87 1.19
N MET A 98 14.24 0.77 0.99
CA MET A 98 14.67 -0.56 1.45
C MET A 98 16.03 -0.96 0.87
N TYR A 99 16.28 -0.71 -0.42
CA TYR A 99 17.55 -1.02 -1.08
C TYR A 99 18.70 -0.17 -0.54
N GLU A 100 18.48 1.14 -0.35
CA GLU A 100 19.46 2.05 0.27
C GLU A 100 19.77 1.68 1.73
N LEU A 101 18.81 1.09 2.46
CA LEU A 101 19.06 0.61 3.83
C LEU A 101 19.84 -0.71 3.89
N LEU A 102 19.79 -1.52 2.84
CA LEU A 102 20.48 -2.82 2.76
C LEU A 102 21.91 -2.72 2.21
N THR A 103 22.26 -1.62 1.57
CA THR A 103 23.58 -1.39 0.93
C THR A 103 24.43 -0.47 1.80
#